data_AF-A0A5P2CHV6-F1
#
_entry.id   AF-A0A5P2CHV6-F1
#
_cell.length_a   1.000
_cell.length_b   1.000
_cell.length_c   1.000
_cell.angle_alpha   90.00
_cell.angle_beta   90.00
_cell.angle_gamma   90.00
#
_symmetry.space_group_name_H-M   'P 1'
#
loop_
_entity.id
_entity.type
_entity.pdbx_description
1 polymer ?
#
loop_
_entity_poly.entity_id
_entity_poly.type
_entity_poly.pdbx_seq_one_letter_code
_entity_poly.pdbx_strand_id
1 'polypeptide(L)'
;MRIRSLAVRGAGVAVVLAAVLPTGAAQAHDNGAVRATVTPASTAPGATVEVSVTGCSGTTGTAGSGAFEGDAQLTGRDGDKYALNGSARIKHGVSGTHDVTVTCDGHPHQGVGTVRIERHEPEKPVSPVRAGGGGTAHLTTTTASAEANEAGPGTRHAVIGLILAGVAAVAVALRSVRRRRSE
;
A
#
# COMPACT_ATOMS: atom_id res chain seq x y z
N MET A 1 82.74 -5.62 40.00
CA MET A 1 83.06 -6.84 39.21
C MET A 1 81.73 -7.40 38.68
N ARG A 2 81.52 -7.28 37.36
CA ARG A 2 80.71 -8.13 36.45
C ARG A 2 79.24 -8.40 36.84
N ILE A 3 78.25 -7.66 36.30
CA ILE A 3 77.57 -7.86 34.99
C ILE A 3 77.15 -9.31 34.76
N ARG A 4 75.83 -9.58 34.68
CA ARG A 4 75.17 -10.23 33.53
C ARG A 4 73.68 -9.87 33.44
N SER A 5 73.26 -9.62 32.21
CA SER A 5 72.00 -9.05 31.77
C SER A 5 71.09 -10.10 31.12
N LEU A 6 69.83 -9.69 30.91
CA LEU A 6 68.84 -10.14 29.90
C LEU A 6 67.99 -11.38 30.22
N ALA A 7 66.67 -11.18 30.24
CA ALA A 7 65.82 -11.60 29.12
C ALA A 7 64.44 -10.92 29.17
N VAL A 8 64.20 -10.06 28.18
CA VAL A 8 62.90 -9.48 27.83
C VAL A 8 62.00 -10.56 27.24
N ARG A 9 60.73 -10.62 27.65
CA ARG A 9 59.65 -11.22 26.85
C ARG A 9 58.43 -10.31 26.93
N GLY A 10 58.11 -9.67 25.81
CA GLY A 10 56.90 -8.89 25.63
C GLY A 10 55.67 -9.79 25.49
N ALA A 11 54.53 -9.26 25.91
CA ALA A 11 53.21 -9.77 25.55
C ALA A 11 52.40 -8.59 25.04
N GLY A 12 52.07 -8.61 23.75
CA GLY A 12 51.22 -7.61 23.12
C GLY A 12 49.79 -7.72 23.63
N VAL A 13 49.20 -6.58 24.01
CA VAL A 13 47.79 -6.49 24.35
C VAL A 13 47.04 -6.10 23.08
N ALA A 14 46.38 -7.07 22.46
CA ALA A 14 45.40 -6.81 21.40
C ALA A 14 44.05 -6.52 22.07
N VAL A 15 43.63 -5.25 22.06
CA VAL A 15 42.27 -4.86 22.48
C VAL A 15 41.33 -5.16 21.31
N VAL A 16 40.54 -6.22 21.44
CA VAL A 16 39.46 -6.56 20.50
C VAL A 16 38.25 -5.68 20.85
N LEU A 17 37.85 -4.79 19.93
CA LEU A 17 36.54 -4.14 19.99
C LEU A 17 35.46 -5.19 19.70
N ALA A 18 34.70 -5.58 20.71
CA ALA A 18 33.46 -6.33 20.53
C ALA A 18 32.33 -5.35 20.17
N ALA A 19 31.99 -5.28 18.88
CA ALA A 19 30.74 -4.66 18.43
C ALA A 19 29.57 -5.56 18.84
N VAL A 20 28.76 -5.09 19.79
CA VAL A 20 27.50 -5.74 20.16
C VAL A 20 26.47 -5.37 19.10
N LEU A 21 26.26 -6.26 18.13
CA LEU A 21 25.09 -6.21 17.25
C LEU A 21 23.92 -6.86 18.01
N PRO A 22 22.71 -6.24 18.02
CA PRO A 22 21.52 -6.94 18.49
C PRO A 22 21.20 -8.04 17.48
N THR A 23 21.50 -9.29 17.84
CA THR A 23 20.94 -10.45 17.16
C THR A 23 19.45 -10.50 17.51
N GLY A 24 18.64 -9.81 16.71
CA GLY A 24 17.23 -10.12 16.57
C GLY A 24 17.13 -11.52 15.95
N ALA A 25 17.27 -12.54 16.79
CA ALA A 25 16.97 -13.90 16.40
C ALA A 25 15.47 -13.98 16.19
N ALA A 26 15.03 -13.80 14.94
CA ALA A 26 13.79 -14.41 14.48
C ALA A 26 13.99 -15.92 14.64
N GLN A 27 13.53 -16.44 15.78
CA GLN A 27 13.52 -17.86 16.08
C GLN A 27 12.53 -18.50 15.11
N ALA A 28 13.01 -18.91 13.93
CA ALA A 28 12.33 -19.92 13.14
C ALA A 28 12.52 -21.23 13.92
N HIS A 29 11.63 -21.49 14.88
CA HIS A 29 11.58 -22.76 15.57
C HIS A 29 11.26 -23.83 14.51
N ASP A 30 12.17 -24.78 14.31
CA ASP A 30 11.94 -25.94 13.45
C ASP A 30 10.89 -26.85 14.09
N ASN A 31 9.63 -26.43 13.96
CA ASN A 31 8.44 -27.24 14.18
C ASN A 31 8.33 -28.24 13.01
N GLY A 32 9.24 -29.21 12.97
CA GLY A 32 9.59 -29.97 11.77
C GLY A 32 8.48 -30.80 11.11
N ALA A 33 7.30 -30.93 11.73
CA ALA A 33 6.16 -31.63 11.13
C ALA A 33 5.09 -30.68 10.61
N VAL A 34 4.66 -29.66 11.38
CA VAL A 34 3.48 -28.85 11.09
C VAL A 34 3.87 -27.40 10.81
N ARG A 35 3.44 -26.85 9.66
CA ARG A 35 3.68 -25.47 9.26
C ARG A 35 2.39 -24.79 8.83
N ALA A 36 2.19 -23.54 9.26
CA ALA A 36 1.05 -22.72 8.86
C ALA A 36 1.53 -21.51 8.05
N THR A 37 0.89 -21.28 6.90
CA THR A 37 1.11 -20.13 6.03
C THR A 37 -0.14 -19.28 6.02
N VAL A 38 0.01 -17.98 6.31
CA VAL A 38 -1.10 -17.02 6.28
C VAL A 38 -0.96 -16.13 5.06
N THR A 39 -2.01 -16.04 4.25
CA THR A 39 -2.06 -15.22 3.03
C THR A 39 -3.22 -14.23 3.09
N PRO A 40 -2.97 -12.92 2.99
CA PRO A 40 -1.65 -12.28 2.97
C PRO A 40 -0.94 -12.37 4.33
N ALA A 41 0.39 -12.39 4.32
CA ALA A 41 1.20 -12.42 5.54
C ALA A 41 1.12 -11.12 6.35
N SER A 42 0.76 -10.02 5.70
CA SER A 42 0.51 -8.71 6.31
C SER A 42 -0.84 -8.17 5.89
N THR A 43 -1.64 -7.73 6.85
CA THR A 43 -3.03 -7.33 6.59
C THR A 43 -3.51 -6.24 7.55
N ALA A 44 -4.64 -5.62 7.22
CA ALA A 44 -5.27 -4.61 8.08
C ALA A 44 -6.28 -5.23 9.06
N PRO A 45 -6.55 -4.58 10.21
CA PRO A 45 -7.63 -5.00 11.10
C PRO A 45 -8.98 -5.10 10.37
N GLY A 46 -9.75 -6.15 10.63
CA GLY A 46 -11.04 -6.42 9.95
C GLY A 46 -10.94 -7.16 8.61
N ALA A 47 -9.73 -7.34 8.08
CA ALA A 47 -9.51 -8.10 6.86
C ALA A 47 -9.71 -9.61 7.06
N THR A 48 -9.96 -10.32 5.96
CA THR A 48 -9.99 -11.78 5.92
C THR A 48 -8.64 -12.29 5.44
N VAL A 49 -8.11 -13.31 6.12
CA VAL A 49 -6.89 -14.00 5.72
C VAL A 49 -7.19 -15.47 5.45
N GLU A 50 -6.45 -16.04 4.52
CA GLU A 50 -6.42 -17.48 4.26
C GLU A 50 -5.28 -18.12 5.09
N VAL A 51 -5.56 -19.26 5.69
CA VAL A 51 -4.63 -20.05 6.48
C VAL A 51 -4.49 -21.41 5.82
N SER A 52 -3.27 -21.73 5.40
CA SER A 52 -2.92 -23.01 4.78
C SER A 52 -1.92 -23.73 5.66
N VAL A 53 -2.24 -24.96 6.08
CA VAL A 53 -1.47 -25.74 7.03
C VAL A 53 -1.02 -27.05 6.39
N THR A 54 0.27 -27.35 6.46
CA THR A 54 0.83 -28.62 6.02
C THR A 54 1.34 -29.45 7.19
N GLY A 55 1.38 -30.78 7.01
CA GLY A 55 1.93 -31.71 7.99
C GLY A 55 0.94 -32.27 9.00
N CYS A 56 -0.35 -31.98 8.84
CA CYS A 56 -1.41 -32.63 9.59
C CYS A 56 -1.88 -33.89 8.85
N SER A 57 -2.00 -35.01 9.58
CA SER A 57 -2.40 -36.30 9.02
C SER A 57 -3.89 -36.41 8.71
N GLY A 58 -4.73 -35.74 9.50
CA GLY A 58 -6.19 -35.72 9.32
C GLY A 58 -6.68 -34.78 8.21
N THR A 59 -7.98 -34.82 7.93
CA THR A 59 -8.67 -33.94 6.95
C THR A 59 -9.22 -32.66 7.55
N THR A 60 -9.20 -32.53 8.87
CA THR A 60 -9.79 -31.41 9.60
C THR A 60 -8.85 -30.92 10.69
N GLY A 61 -8.99 -29.65 11.03
CA GLY A 61 -8.23 -29.03 12.11
C GLY A 61 -8.75 -27.63 12.41
N THR A 62 -8.13 -26.96 13.38
CA THR A 62 -8.44 -25.56 13.69
C THR A 62 -7.16 -24.74 13.78
N ALA A 63 -7.18 -23.52 13.26
CA ALA A 63 -6.09 -22.55 13.45
C ALA A 63 -6.59 -21.36 14.27
N GLY A 64 -6.00 -21.17 15.44
CA GLY A 64 -6.28 -20.08 16.36
C GLY A 64 -5.14 -19.06 16.42
N SER A 65 -5.48 -17.80 16.61
CA SER A 65 -4.53 -16.74 16.92
C SER A 65 -5.19 -15.68 17.79
N GLY A 66 -4.43 -15.00 18.64
CA GLY A 66 -4.94 -13.88 19.44
C GLY A 66 -5.54 -12.75 18.57
N ALA A 67 -5.12 -12.69 17.30
CA ALA A 67 -5.59 -11.77 16.28
C ALA A 67 -6.93 -12.13 15.63
N PHE A 68 -7.33 -13.41 15.65
CA PHE A 68 -8.52 -13.87 14.92
C PHE A 68 -9.77 -13.63 15.75
N GLU A 69 -10.87 -13.20 15.09
CA GLU A 69 -12.18 -13.05 15.75
C GLU A 69 -12.72 -14.39 16.26
N GLY A 70 -12.40 -15.47 15.55
CA GLY A 70 -12.62 -16.85 15.95
C GLY A 70 -11.63 -17.76 15.23
N ASP A 71 -11.52 -19.01 15.70
CA ASP A 71 -10.61 -19.97 15.09
C ASP A 71 -11.01 -20.28 13.64
N ALA A 72 -10.01 -20.35 12.74
CA ALA A 72 -10.22 -20.79 11.37
C ALA A 72 -10.48 -22.30 11.38
N GLN A 73 -11.60 -22.73 10.82
CA GLN A 73 -11.84 -24.16 10.57
C GLN A 73 -11.08 -24.57 9.32
N LEU A 74 -10.19 -25.54 9.47
CA LEU A 74 -9.35 -26.04 8.40
C LEU A 74 -9.94 -27.33 7.87
N THR A 75 -10.00 -27.44 6.54
CA THR A 75 -10.41 -28.66 5.85
C THR A 75 -9.48 -28.93 4.68
N GLY A 76 -9.30 -30.20 4.35
CA GLY A 76 -8.46 -30.59 3.24
C GLY A 76 -8.70 -32.03 2.84
N ARG A 77 -7.76 -32.55 2.05
CA ARG A 77 -7.78 -33.93 1.58
C ARG A 77 -7.03 -34.83 2.56
N ASP A 78 -7.44 -36.09 2.65
CA ASP A 78 -6.74 -37.08 3.47
C ASP A 78 -5.27 -37.23 3.04
N GLY A 79 -4.38 -37.26 4.04
CA GLY A 79 -2.96 -37.47 3.88
C GLY A 79 -2.13 -36.24 4.25
N ASP A 80 -1.04 -36.49 4.97
CA ASP A 80 -0.04 -35.55 5.50
C ASP A 80 0.62 -34.64 4.44
N LYS A 81 0.52 -35.02 3.17
CA LYS A 81 1.07 -34.28 2.03
C LYS A 81 0.16 -33.17 1.53
N TYR A 82 -1.11 -33.17 1.89
CA TYR A 82 -2.07 -32.15 1.46
C TYR A 82 -2.22 -31.07 2.53
N ALA A 83 -2.41 -29.83 2.08
CA ALA A 83 -2.65 -28.74 3.00
C ALA A 83 -4.11 -28.71 3.45
N LEU A 84 -4.32 -28.44 4.73
CA LEU A 84 -5.61 -28.04 5.27
C LEU A 84 -5.76 -26.53 5.08
N ASN A 85 -6.87 -26.10 4.50
CA ASN A 85 -7.13 -24.69 4.21
C ASN A 85 -8.37 -24.20 4.94
N GLY A 86 -8.38 -22.92 5.28
CA GLY A 86 -9.50 -22.25 5.92
C GLY A 86 -9.23 -20.76 6.00
N SER A 87 -10.25 -20.00 6.38
CA SER A 87 -10.13 -18.55 6.49
C SER A 87 -10.53 -18.06 7.88
N ALA A 88 -9.95 -16.93 8.29
CA ALA A 88 -10.30 -16.22 9.51
C ALA A 88 -10.38 -14.72 9.26
N ARG A 89 -11.25 -14.05 10.03
CA ARG A 89 -11.31 -12.59 10.09
C ARG A 89 -10.41 -12.08 11.21
N ILE A 90 -9.65 -11.04 10.92
CA ILE A 90 -8.82 -10.35 11.91
C ILE A 90 -9.69 -9.41 12.76
N LYS A 91 -9.52 -9.45 14.08
CA LYS A 91 -10.19 -8.53 15.01
C LYS A 91 -9.96 -7.07 14.62
N HIS A 92 -10.95 -6.24 14.88
CA HIS A 92 -10.74 -4.80 14.88
C HIS A 92 -9.91 -4.39 16.11
N GLY A 93 -9.03 -3.39 15.95
CA GLY A 93 -8.29 -2.79 17.07
C GLY A 93 -7.03 -3.54 17.54
N VAL A 94 -6.67 -4.67 16.91
CA VAL A 94 -5.38 -5.36 17.16
C VAL A 94 -4.32 -4.91 16.15
N SER A 95 -3.05 -5.02 16.54
CA SER A 95 -1.91 -4.68 15.69
C SER A 95 -0.65 -5.41 16.16
N GLY A 96 0.30 -5.59 15.25
CA GLY A 96 1.57 -6.26 15.53
C GLY A 96 1.62 -7.67 14.93
N THR A 97 2.64 -8.42 15.32
CA THR A 97 2.81 -9.81 14.89
C THR A 97 2.15 -10.73 15.90
N HIS A 98 1.34 -11.67 15.41
CA HIS A 98 0.67 -12.66 16.23
C HIS A 98 1.01 -14.07 15.75
N ASP A 99 1.31 -14.94 16.71
CA ASP A 99 1.56 -16.35 16.44
C ASP A 99 0.25 -17.08 16.12
N VAL A 100 0.37 -18.09 15.27
CA VAL A 100 -0.70 -19.00 14.89
C VAL A 100 -0.47 -20.33 15.57
N THR A 101 -1.50 -20.79 16.28
CA THR A 101 -1.60 -22.13 16.85
C THR A 101 -2.47 -22.97 15.94
N VAL A 102 -2.02 -24.17 15.59
CA VAL A 102 -2.84 -25.14 14.85
C VAL A 102 -3.13 -26.32 15.74
N THR A 103 -4.39 -26.74 15.83
CA THR A 103 -4.79 -27.98 16.48
C THR A 103 -5.18 -28.99 15.41
N CYS A 104 -4.42 -30.09 15.32
CA CYS A 104 -4.70 -31.20 14.42
C CYS A 104 -4.96 -32.45 15.26
N ASP A 105 -6.05 -33.17 14.97
CA ASP A 105 -6.42 -34.40 15.69
C ASP A 105 -6.40 -34.23 17.24
N GLY A 106 -6.80 -33.05 17.73
CA GLY A 106 -6.81 -32.70 19.16
C GLY A 106 -5.47 -32.26 19.77
N HIS A 107 -4.39 -32.25 19.00
CA HIS A 107 -3.05 -31.88 19.47
C HIS A 107 -2.68 -30.46 19.01
N PRO A 108 -2.39 -29.54 19.94
CA PRO A 108 -2.02 -28.17 19.60
C PRO A 108 -0.53 -28.05 19.24
N HIS A 109 -0.25 -27.36 18.15
CA HIS A 109 1.07 -26.98 17.65
C HIS A 109 1.18 -25.46 17.67
N GLN A 110 2.01 -24.94 18.56
CA GLN A 110 2.17 -23.51 18.82
C GLN A 110 3.27 -22.92 17.92
N GLY A 111 3.12 -21.66 17.52
CA GLY A 111 4.17 -20.92 16.79
C GLY A 111 4.51 -21.53 15.43
N VAL A 112 3.56 -22.21 14.78
CA VAL A 112 3.77 -22.87 13.48
C VAL A 112 3.66 -21.91 12.29
N GLY A 113 3.23 -20.68 12.55
CA GLY A 113 3.14 -19.57 11.60
C GLY A 113 2.87 -18.26 12.33
N THR A 114 2.96 -17.16 11.59
CA THR A 114 2.72 -15.81 12.13
C THR A 114 1.91 -14.99 11.14
N VAL A 115 1.09 -14.07 11.64
CA VAL A 115 0.41 -13.05 10.85
C VAL A 115 0.78 -11.65 11.36
N ARG A 116 1.07 -10.73 10.45
CA ARG A 116 1.35 -9.33 10.78
C ARG A 116 0.13 -8.48 10.51
N ILE A 117 -0.25 -7.69 11.50
CA ILE A 117 -1.41 -6.81 11.43
C ILE A 117 -0.92 -5.38 11.51
N GLU A 118 -1.07 -4.67 10.41
CA GLU A 118 -0.63 -3.30 10.27
C GLU A 118 -1.71 -2.48 9.58
N ARG A 119 -1.87 -1.23 10.02
CA ARG A 119 -2.73 -0.29 9.32
C ARG A 119 -2.06 0.05 8.01
N HIS A 120 -2.54 -0.55 6.93
CA HIS A 120 -2.19 -0.08 5.59
C HIS A 120 -2.84 1.27 5.38
N GLU A 121 -2.01 2.30 5.19
CA GLU A 121 -2.48 3.52 4.57
C GLU A 121 -2.74 3.18 3.10
N PRO A 122 -3.90 3.51 2.54
CA PRO A 122 -4.21 3.18 1.15
C PRO A 122 -3.10 3.70 0.25
N GLU A 123 -2.48 2.81 -0.53
CA GLU A 123 -1.44 3.18 -1.48
C GLU A 123 -2.00 4.29 -2.38
N LYS A 124 -1.40 5.48 -2.30
CA LYS A 124 -1.81 6.58 -3.17
C LYS A 124 -1.40 6.19 -4.59
N PRO A 125 -2.33 6.19 -5.56
CA PRO A 125 -2.00 5.82 -6.93
C PRO A 125 -0.80 6.61 -7.42
N VAL A 126 0.18 5.92 -8.01
CA VAL A 126 1.36 6.54 -8.61
C VAL A 126 0.95 7.33 -9.86
N SER A 127 0.51 8.56 -9.61
CA SER A 127 0.00 9.55 -10.56
C SER A 127 -1.29 9.14 -11.31
N PRO A 128 -2.22 10.09 -11.54
CA PRO A 128 -3.26 9.90 -12.55
C PRO A 128 -2.58 9.61 -13.89
N VAL A 129 -2.73 8.39 -14.42
CA VAL A 129 -2.46 8.17 -15.83
C VAL A 129 -3.43 9.08 -16.58
N ARG A 130 -2.91 9.95 -17.44
CA ARG A 130 -3.73 10.65 -18.41
C ARG A 130 -4.24 9.61 -19.42
N ALA A 131 -5.23 8.81 -19.04
CA ALA A 131 -6.18 8.28 -19.99
C ALA A 131 -6.87 9.53 -20.54
N GLY A 132 -6.49 9.95 -21.75
CA GLY A 132 -7.04 11.12 -22.41
C GLY A 132 -8.55 10.98 -22.60
N GLY A 133 -9.33 11.28 -21.56
CA GLY A 133 -10.76 11.47 -21.60
C GLY A 133 -11.03 12.95 -21.83
N GLY A 134 -11.50 13.30 -23.03
CA GLY A 134 -11.87 14.66 -23.38
C GLY A 134 -12.85 15.24 -22.37
N GLY A 135 -12.54 16.44 -21.87
CA GLY A 135 -13.34 17.15 -20.87
C GLY A 135 -14.69 17.62 -21.42
N THR A 136 -15.65 16.71 -21.47
CA THR A 136 -17.07 17.03 -21.66
C THR A 136 -17.79 17.03 -20.32
N ALA A 137 -17.39 17.94 -19.44
CA ALA A 137 -18.18 18.27 -18.25
C ALA A 137 -17.88 19.70 -17.78
N HIS A 138 -18.36 20.68 -18.54
CA HIS A 138 -18.94 21.87 -17.91
C HIS A 138 -20.03 22.47 -18.81
N LEU A 139 -21.20 21.84 -18.78
CA LEU A 139 -22.42 22.53 -19.19
C LEU A 139 -22.87 23.44 -18.05
N THR A 140 -22.95 24.72 -18.37
CA THR A 140 -23.87 25.72 -17.80
C THR A 140 -23.76 26.02 -16.31
N THR A 141 -23.07 27.13 -15.98
CA THR A 141 -23.64 28.21 -15.17
C THR A 141 -22.75 29.46 -15.28
N THR A 142 -23.39 30.61 -15.40
CA THR A 142 -22.82 31.99 -15.44
C THR A 142 -22.61 32.55 -16.85
N THR A 143 -23.74 32.91 -17.46
CA THR A 143 -23.80 34.16 -18.23
C THR A 143 -23.22 35.32 -17.42
N ALA A 144 -22.43 36.14 -18.10
CA ALA A 144 -21.99 37.49 -17.71
C ALA A 144 -20.89 37.58 -16.63
N SER A 145 -19.63 37.56 -17.06
CA SER A 145 -18.61 38.50 -16.58
C SER A 145 -17.52 38.60 -17.65
N ALA A 146 -17.34 39.83 -18.13
CA ALA A 146 -16.55 40.20 -19.27
C ALA A 146 -15.07 40.30 -18.92
N GLU A 147 -14.35 39.19 -18.69
CA GLU A 147 -12.94 39.27 -18.26
C GLU A 147 -12.12 38.15 -18.90
N ALA A 148 -11.84 38.31 -20.20
CA ALA A 148 -10.85 37.50 -20.91
C ALA A 148 -9.45 38.02 -20.60
N ASN A 149 -8.91 37.58 -19.47
CA ASN A 149 -7.49 37.53 -19.14
C ASN A 149 -7.23 36.04 -18.87
N GLU A 150 -6.39 35.28 -19.58
CA GLU A 150 -5.06 35.53 -20.14
C GLU A 150 -4.72 34.40 -21.14
N ALA A 151 -4.30 34.77 -22.36
CA ALA A 151 -3.33 34.06 -23.23
C ALA A 151 -3.40 34.71 -24.63
N GLY A 152 -2.76 35.88 -24.78
CA GLY A 152 -2.96 36.78 -25.90
C GLY A 152 -2.65 36.16 -27.28
N PRO A 153 -3.56 36.26 -28.27
CA PRO A 153 -3.18 36.11 -29.67
C PRO A 153 -2.39 37.38 -30.03
N GLY A 154 -1.13 37.22 -30.46
CA GLY A 154 -0.17 38.33 -30.62
C GLY A 154 -0.77 39.56 -31.30
N THR A 155 -0.26 40.76 -30.98
CA THR A 155 -0.81 42.10 -31.32
C THR A 155 -1.56 42.21 -32.65
N ARG A 156 -1.08 41.53 -33.71
CA ARG A 156 -1.76 41.43 -35.02
C ARG A 156 -3.20 40.91 -34.95
N HIS A 157 -3.47 39.87 -34.15
CA HIS A 157 -4.81 39.31 -34.00
C HIS A 157 -5.75 40.20 -33.18
N ALA A 158 -5.22 40.92 -32.18
CA ALA A 158 -5.98 41.94 -31.45
C ALA A 158 -6.40 43.09 -32.38
N VAL A 159 -5.49 43.53 -33.27
CA VAL A 159 -5.80 44.55 -34.29
C VAL A 159 -6.86 44.04 -35.27
N ILE A 160 -6.75 42.80 -35.75
CA ILE A 160 -7.76 42.20 -36.65
C ILE A 160 -9.13 42.11 -35.96
N GLY A 161 -9.17 41.66 -34.70
CA GLY A 161 -10.40 41.58 -33.91
C GLY A 161 -11.06 42.94 -33.71
N LEU A 162 -10.28 43.99 -33.43
CA LEU A 162 -10.77 45.35 -33.24
C LEU A 162 -11.31 45.97 -34.54
N ILE A 163 -10.64 45.73 -35.68
CA ILE A 163 -11.13 46.17 -36.99
C ILE A 163 -12.48 45.51 -37.30
N LEU A 164 -12.60 44.20 -37.11
CA LEU A 164 -13.84 43.47 -37.38
C LEU A 164 -14.99 43.93 -36.48
N ALA A 165 -14.71 44.16 -35.19
CA ALA A 165 -15.70 44.70 -34.25
C ALA A 165 -16.18 46.10 -34.66
N GLY A 166 -15.26 46.97 -35.11
CA GLY A 166 -15.60 48.30 -35.63
C GLY A 166 -16.51 48.25 -36.86
N VAL A 167 -16.20 47.37 -37.83
CA VAL A 167 -17.03 47.20 -39.04
C VAL A 167 -18.43 46.71 -38.69
N ALA A 168 -18.55 45.77 -37.76
CA ALA A 168 -19.84 45.26 -37.31
C ALA A 168 -20.69 46.36 -36.65
N ALA A 169 -20.08 47.21 -35.79
CA ALA A 169 -20.78 48.32 -35.15
C ALA A 169 -21.32 49.33 -36.19
N VAL A 170 -20.54 49.68 -37.20
CA VAL A 170 -20.96 50.58 -38.29
C VAL A 170 -22.10 49.95 -39.10
N ALA A 171 -21.99 48.66 -39.45
CA ALA A 171 -23.03 47.96 -40.17
C ALA A 171 -24.36 47.93 -39.39
N VAL A 172 -24.32 47.69 -38.08
CA VAL A 172 -25.50 47.71 -37.21
C VAL A 172 -26.08 49.11 -37.10
N ALA A 173 -25.25 50.14 -36.94
CA ALA A 173 -25.70 51.53 -36.90
C ALA A 173 -26.40 51.92 -38.21
N LEU A 174 -25.79 51.65 -39.36
CA LEU A 174 -26.39 51.91 -40.68
C LEU A 174 -27.69 51.12 -40.89
N ARG A 175 -27.72 49.84 -40.47
CA ARG A 175 -28.92 49.01 -40.54
C ARG A 175 -30.03 49.57 -39.65
N SER A 176 -29.71 50.07 -38.47
CA SER A 176 -30.68 50.67 -37.54
C SER A 176 -31.30 51.95 -38.09
N VAL A 177 -30.49 52.82 -38.72
CA VAL A 177 -30.97 54.07 -39.35
C VAL A 177 -31.83 53.76 -40.57
N ARG A 178 -31.45 52.76 -41.39
CA ARG A 178 -32.28 52.30 -42.51
C ARG A 178 -33.61 51.74 -42.02
N ARG A 179 -33.61 50.95 -40.94
CA ARG A 179 -34.83 50.34 -40.40
C ARG A 179 -35.81 51.39 -39.89
N ARG A 180 -35.32 52.43 -39.19
CA ARG A 180 -36.15 53.55 -38.71
C ARG A 180 -36.74 54.43 -39.82
N ARG A 181 -36.25 54.33 -41.06
CA ARG A 181 -36.78 55.09 -42.21
C ARG A 181 -37.82 54.29 -43.01
N SER A 182 -38.05 53.03 -42.63
CA SER A 182 -39.05 52.14 -43.23
C SER A 182 -40.27 51.94 -42.33
N GLU A 183 -40.31 52.63 -41.19
CA GLU A 183 -41.45 52.76 -40.29
C GLU A 183 -42.03 54.18 -40.36
#